data_AF-A0A6N2MLG5-F1
#
_entry.id   AF-A0A6N2MLG5-F1
#
_cell.length_a   1.000
_cell.length_b   1.000
_cell.length_c   1.000
_cell.angle_alpha   90.00
_cell.angle_beta   90.00
_cell.angle_gamma   90.00
#
_symmetry.space_group_name_H-M   'P 1'
#
loop_
_entity.id
_entity.type
_entity.pdbx_description
1 polymer ?
#
loop_
_entity_poly.entity_id
_entity_poly.type
_entity_poly.pdbx_seq_one_letter_code
_entity_poly.pdbx_strand_id
1 'polypeptide(L)'
;MKFSVKTWSKSNGTTARTGVFQLGNCPQIETPALLLSTRKGLPHFISPDLLPSLPLPDSSLLHVSPLHFMEGISSKTISSIGGLHKMLGLHDFGFAAVARDSIQCLPECSATNKIGASFETPCGRLLIKPADYMGLISSLRPNLWATLADEVPAWVSKKRTRLQSIEL
;
A
#
# COMPACT_ATOMS: atom_id res chain seq x y z
N MET A 1 -2.65 1.40 -16.35
CA MET A 1 -2.28 0.10 -15.74
C MET A 1 -2.77 -1.01 -16.67
N LYS A 2 -1.93 -2.01 -16.96
CA LYS A 2 -2.31 -3.16 -17.78
C LYS A 2 -1.79 -4.43 -17.12
N PHE A 3 -2.69 -5.40 -16.91
CA PHE A 3 -2.33 -6.73 -16.43
C PHE A 3 -2.63 -7.74 -17.54
N SER A 4 -1.69 -8.65 -17.80
CA SER A 4 -1.83 -9.67 -18.84
C SER A 4 -1.35 -11.02 -18.31
N VAL A 5 -2.21 -12.02 -18.39
CA VAL A 5 -1.89 -13.40 -17.98
C VAL A 5 -1.11 -14.06 -19.13
N LYS A 6 0.09 -14.57 -18.84
CA LYS A 6 0.92 -15.31 -19.79
C LYS A 6 0.50 -16.78 -19.83
N THR A 7 0.43 -17.39 -18.65
CA THR A 7 0.00 -18.78 -18.50
C THR A 7 -0.73 -18.97 -17.17
N TRP A 8 -1.50 -20.04 -17.10
CA TRP A 8 -2.17 -20.46 -15.88
C TRP A 8 -2.17 -21.98 -15.80
N SER A 9 -2.05 -22.51 -14.59
CA SER A 9 -2.09 -23.95 -14.33
C SER A 9 -3.20 -24.26 -13.33
N LYS A 10 -3.91 -25.38 -13.54
CA LYS A 10 -4.85 -25.95 -12.59
C LYS A 10 -4.33 -27.29 -12.07
N SER A 11 -4.29 -27.45 -10.75
CA SER A 11 -3.98 -28.72 -10.10
C SER A 11 -4.74 -28.82 -8.78
N ASN A 12 -5.44 -29.94 -8.54
CA ASN A 12 -6.15 -30.23 -7.28
C ASN A 12 -6.99 -29.05 -6.72
N GLY A 13 -7.75 -28.37 -7.58
CA GLY A 13 -8.60 -27.23 -7.17
C GLY A 13 -7.86 -25.90 -6.98
N THR A 14 -6.53 -25.87 -7.11
CA THR A 14 -5.72 -24.65 -7.06
C THR A 14 -5.47 -24.11 -8.47
N THR A 15 -5.47 -22.79 -8.63
CA THR A 15 -5.13 -22.11 -9.88
C THR A 15 -3.97 -21.16 -9.65
N ALA A 16 -2.85 -21.41 -10.32
CA ALA A 16 -1.73 -20.47 -10.36
C ALA A 16 -1.75 -19.71 -11.69
N ARG A 17 -1.37 -18.43 -11.66
CA ARG A 17 -1.30 -17.56 -12.83
C ARG A 17 0.06 -16.90 -12.85
N THR A 18 0.72 -16.93 -13.99
CA THR A 18 1.89 -16.10 -14.25
C THR A 18 1.52 -15.08 -15.30
N GLY A 19 2.15 -13.92 -15.23
CA GLY A 19 1.73 -12.81 -16.06
C GLY A 19 2.69 -11.65 -15.98
N VAL A 20 2.19 -10.54 -16.51
CA VAL A 20 2.92 -9.30 -16.63
C VAL A 20 2.03 -8.18 -16.17
N PHE A 21 2.62 -7.28 -15.40
CA PHE A 21 1.98 -6.11 -14.85
C PHE A 21 2.75 -4.85 -15.27
N GLN A 22 2.07 -3.97 -16.00
CA GLN A 22 2.61 -2.72 -16.52
C GLN A 22 1.97 -1.53 -15.80
N LEU A 23 2.81 -0.71 -15.18
CA LEU A 23 2.40 0.37 -14.28
C LEU A 23 3.15 1.67 -14.59
N GLY A 24 2.54 2.55 -15.39
CA GLY A 24 3.10 3.88 -15.67
C GLY A 24 4.53 3.80 -16.20
N ASN A 25 5.43 4.56 -15.57
CA ASN A 25 6.85 4.62 -15.93
C ASN A 25 7.70 3.53 -15.26
N CYS A 26 7.11 2.62 -14.49
CA CYS A 26 7.86 1.54 -13.84
C CYS A 26 8.25 0.46 -14.85
N PRO A 27 9.38 -0.24 -14.62
CA PRO A 27 9.72 -1.46 -15.34
C PRO A 27 8.56 -2.45 -15.36
N GLN A 28 8.53 -3.29 -16.39
CA GLN A 28 7.54 -4.34 -16.50
C GLN A 28 7.74 -5.38 -15.38
N ILE A 29 6.71 -5.62 -14.58
CA ILE A 29 6.78 -6.53 -13.42
C ILE A 29 6.22 -7.90 -13.84
N GLU A 30 6.97 -8.98 -13.60
CA GLU A 30 6.48 -10.34 -13.79
C GLU A 30 5.69 -10.79 -12.55
N THR A 31 4.58 -11.51 -12.75
CA THR A 31 3.81 -12.09 -11.64
C THR A 31 4.00 -13.62 -11.57
N PRO A 32 4.12 -14.22 -10.37
CA PRO A 32 3.98 -13.61 -9.03
C PRO A 32 5.14 -12.67 -8.67
N ALA A 33 4.82 -11.55 -8.03
CA ALA A 33 5.77 -10.49 -7.66
C ALA A 33 5.75 -10.25 -6.15
N LEU A 34 6.86 -9.75 -5.62
CA LEU A 34 6.95 -9.25 -4.25
C LEU A 34 7.01 -7.72 -4.26
N LEU A 35 6.52 -7.11 -3.19
CA LEU A 35 6.61 -5.67 -2.96
C LEU A 35 7.68 -5.43 -1.91
N LEU A 36 8.61 -4.50 -2.15
CA LEU A 36 9.56 -4.11 -1.12
C LEU A 36 8.83 -3.31 -0.04
N SER A 37 8.79 -3.84 1.17
CA SER A 37 8.13 -3.20 2.29
C SER A 37 8.90 -1.96 2.75
N THR A 38 8.28 -0.79 2.63
CA THR A 38 8.78 0.47 3.18
C THR A 38 7.73 1.08 4.13
N ARG A 39 8.15 2.08 4.90
CA ARG A 39 7.22 2.90 5.71
C ARG A 39 6.83 4.16 4.97
N LYS A 40 7.83 5.03 4.72
CA LYS A 40 7.69 6.34 4.07
C LYS A 40 8.25 6.36 2.63
N GLY A 41 8.32 5.21 1.97
CA GLY A 41 8.75 5.08 0.57
C GLY A 41 10.22 4.71 0.37
N LEU A 42 11.03 4.61 1.43
CA LEU A 42 12.39 4.08 1.37
C LEU A 42 12.53 2.83 2.25
N PRO A 43 13.19 1.75 1.77
CA PRO A 43 13.50 0.60 2.60
C PRO A 43 14.39 0.97 3.79
N HIS A 44 14.28 0.21 4.87
CA HIS A 44 15.11 0.44 6.03
C HIS A 44 16.58 0.07 5.71
N PHE A 45 17.52 0.92 6.13
CA PHE A 45 18.97 0.73 5.91
C PHE A 45 19.45 0.70 4.44
N ILE A 46 18.62 1.11 3.47
CA ILE A 46 19.02 1.26 2.07
C ILE A 46 18.79 2.72 1.67
N SER A 47 19.86 3.44 1.38
CA SER A 47 19.78 4.80 0.87
C SER A 47 19.29 4.81 -0.60
N PRO A 48 18.68 5.92 -1.07
CA PRO A 48 18.12 5.97 -2.42
C PRO A 48 19.10 5.64 -3.55
N ASP A 49 20.37 6.02 -3.40
CA ASP A 49 21.47 5.75 -4.32
C ASP A 49 21.87 4.27 -4.39
N LEU A 50 21.60 3.51 -3.33
CA LEU A 50 21.83 2.07 -3.28
C LEU A 50 20.64 1.26 -3.78
N LEU A 51 19.46 1.86 -3.91
CA LEU A 51 18.25 1.16 -4.36
C LEU A 51 18.41 0.50 -5.75
N PRO A 52 19.07 1.13 -6.75
CA PRO A 52 19.33 0.50 -8.05
C PRO A 52 20.28 -0.70 -8.01
N SER A 53 20.98 -0.94 -6.89
CA SER A 53 21.81 -2.15 -6.73
C SER A 53 21.00 -3.41 -6.45
N LEU A 54 19.72 -3.27 -6.13
CA LEU A 54 18.81 -4.39 -5.92
C LEU A 54 18.44 -5.07 -7.25
N PRO A 55 18.08 -6.37 -7.25
CA PRO A 55 17.68 -7.08 -8.46
C PRO A 55 16.49 -6.40 -9.16
N LEU A 56 16.69 -5.93 -10.39
CA LEU A 56 15.64 -5.37 -11.24
C LEU A 56 15.19 -6.41 -12.28
N PRO A 57 13.89 -6.47 -12.64
CA PRO A 57 12.81 -5.53 -12.27
C PRO A 57 12.14 -5.83 -10.91
N ASP A 58 12.49 -6.91 -10.23
CA ASP A 58 11.74 -7.42 -9.08
C ASP A 58 11.67 -6.47 -7.88
N SER A 59 12.64 -5.57 -7.74
CA SER A 59 12.71 -4.55 -6.68
C SER A 59 12.06 -3.22 -7.06
N SER A 60 11.42 -3.09 -8.23
CA SER A 60 10.93 -1.81 -8.74
C SER A 60 9.61 -1.33 -8.13
N LEU A 61 8.94 -2.14 -7.29
CA LEU A 61 7.65 -1.80 -6.68
C LEU A 61 7.76 -1.79 -5.14
N LEU A 62 7.50 -0.62 -4.57
CA LEU A 62 7.65 -0.33 -3.16
C LEU A 62 6.27 -0.22 -2.49
N HIS A 63 6.06 -1.01 -1.45
CA HIS A 63 4.92 -0.83 -0.56
C HIS A 63 5.17 0.36 0.37
N VAL A 64 4.18 1.24 0.53
CA VAL A 64 4.22 2.40 1.43
C VAL A 64 2.94 2.46 2.24
N SER A 65 3.02 2.86 3.52
CA SER A 65 1.81 3.14 4.29
C SER A 65 1.58 4.66 4.42
N PRO A 66 0.45 5.19 3.90
CA PRO A 66 0.11 6.61 4.03
C PRO A 66 0.02 7.10 5.47
N LEU A 67 -0.28 6.22 6.42
CA LEU A 67 -0.49 6.58 7.82
C LEU A 67 0.81 7.10 8.48
N HIS A 68 1.97 6.63 8.02
CA HIS A 68 3.27 7.17 8.48
C HIS A 68 3.47 8.66 8.16
N PHE A 69 2.71 9.23 7.22
CA PHE A 69 2.81 10.64 6.85
C PHE A 69 1.90 11.56 7.66
N MET A 70 0.96 11.03 8.42
CA MET A 70 0.01 11.85 9.20
C MET A 70 0.68 12.63 10.32
N GLU A 71 1.75 12.07 10.87
CA GLU A 71 2.52 12.64 11.99
C GLU A 71 3.80 13.34 11.52
N GLY A 72 4.03 13.43 10.21
CA GLY A 72 5.26 13.93 9.61
C GLY A 72 5.05 15.17 8.76
N ILE A 73 5.59 15.12 7.54
CA ILE A 73 5.47 16.19 6.56
C ILE A 73 3.99 16.35 6.20
N SER A 74 3.49 17.60 6.25
CA SER A 74 2.09 17.86 5.94
C SER A 74 1.73 17.42 4.51
N SER A 75 0.52 16.90 4.33
CA SER A 75 0.00 16.50 3.02
C SER A 75 0.09 17.62 1.98
N LYS A 76 -0.17 18.87 2.41
CA LYS A 76 -0.03 20.07 1.58
C LYS A 76 1.40 20.28 1.07
N THR A 77 2.40 20.08 1.93
CA THR A 77 3.82 20.17 1.57
C THR A 77 4.20 19.08 0.56
N ILE A 78 3.79 17.83 0.80
CA ILE A 78 4.04 16.71 -0.14
C ILE A 78 3.40 17.01 -1.50
N SER A 79 2.17 17.50 -1.50
CA SER A 79 1.47 17.89 -2.73
C SER A 79 2.19 19.03 -3.46
N SER A 80 2.76 20.02 -2.74
CA SER A 80 3.52 21.11 -3.37
C SER A 80 4.84 20.65 -3.99
N ILE A 81 5.52 19.66 -3.39
CA ILE A 81 6.70 19.00 -3.97
C ILE A 81 6.30 18.20 -5.23
N GLY A 82 5.06 17.69 -5.23
CA GLY A 82 4.44 17.00 -6.37
C GLY A 82 4.33 15.49 -6.19
N GLY A 83 4.32 15.00 -4.95
CA GLY A 83 4.12 13.60 -4.59
C GLY A 83 5.41 12.84 -4.24
N LEU A 84 5.24 11.56 -3.90
CA LEU A 84 6.31 10.70 -3.37
C LEU A 84 7.48 10.53 -4.34
N HIS A 85 7.21 10.29 -5.62
CA HIS A 85 8.25 10.11 -6.63
C HIS A 85 9.24 11.29 -6.67
N LYS A 86 8.72 12.53 -6.62
CA LYS A 86 9.56 13.74 -6.61
C LYS A 86 10.23 13.96 -5.26
N MET A 87 9.51 13.74 -4.17
CA MET A 87 10.04 13.93 -2.82
C MET A 87 11.21 13.00 -2.51
N LEU A 88 11.19 11.77 -3.03
CA LEU A 88 12.22 10.76 -2.80
C LEU A 88 13.25 10.63 -3.94
N GLY A 89 13.05 11.35 -5.05
CA GLY A 89 13.91 11.22 -6.24
C GLY A 89 13.80 9.85 -6.94
N LEU A 90 12.71 9.11 -6.69
CA LEU A 90 12.49 7.75 -7.21
C LEU A 90 11.48 7.76 -8.35
N HIS A 91 11.90 8.28 -9.51
CA HIS A 91 11.03 8.44 -10.68
C HIS A 91 10.73 7.13 -11.41
N ASP A 92 11.66 6.18 -11.37
CA ASP A 92 11.57 4.90 -12.09
C ASP A 92 11.00 3.76 -11.22
N PHE A 93 10.74 4.03 -9.94
CA PHE A 93 10.13 3.08 -9.01
C PHE A 93 8.63 3.32 -8.89
N GLY A 94 7.89 2.26 -8.63
CA GLY A 94 6.46 2.31 -8.34
C GLY A 94 6.17 2.33 -6.86
N PHE A 95 5.11 3.03 -6.46
CA PHE A 95 4.56 2.99 -5.11
C PHE A 95 3.19 2.32 -5.10
N ALA A 96 3.04 1.33 -4.22
CA ALA A 96 1.78 0.72 -3.85
C ALA A 96 1.42 1.12 -2.41
N ALA A 97 0.42 1.98 -2.27
CA ALA A 97 -0.01 2.50 -0.99
C ALA A 97 -1.08 1.62 -0.33
N VAL A 98 -0.87 1.20 0.91
CA VAL A 98 -1.87 0.48 1.72
C VAL A 98 -1.93 1.13 3.09
N ALA A 99 -3.13 1.34 3.65
CA ALA A 99 -3.28 2.04 4.93
C ALA A 99 -2.41 1.40 6.04
N ARG A 100 -2.52 0.08 6.20
CA ARG A 100 -1.70 -0.67 7.14
C ARG A 100 -0.27 -0.89 6.66
N ASP A 101 0.60 -1.25 7.59
CA ASP A 101 1.80 -2.01 7.27
C ASP A 101 1.78 -3.38 7.97
N SER A 102 2.86 -4.15 7.85
CA SER A 102 2.97 -5.47 8.48
C SER A 102 3.68 -5.45 9.84
N ILE A 103 4.01 -4.27 10.39
CA ILE A 103 4.92 -4.14 11.53
C ILE A 103 4.41 -3.16 12.60
N GLN A 104 4.05 -1.93 12.23
CA GLN A 104 3.74 -0.82 13.14
C GLN A 104 2.35 -0.22 12.96
N CYS A 105 1.85 -0.10 11.73
CA CYS A 105 0.53 0.44 11.42
C CYS A 105 -0.49 -0.70 11.28
N LEU A 106 -0.89 -1.29 12.41
CA LEU A 106 -1.76 -2.45 12.44
C LEU A 106 -3.23 -2.05 12.59
N PRO A 107 -4.17 -2.74 11.94
CA PRO A 107 -5.60 -2.44 12.11
C PRO A 107 -6.08 -2.75 13.53
N GLU A 108 -6.86 -1.85 14.11
CA GLU A 108 -7.46 -2.00 15.44
C GLU A 108 -8.98 -2.22 15.32
N CYS A 109 -9.39 -3.47 15.50
CA CYS A 109 -10.75 -3.90 15.24
C CYS A 109 -11.77 -3.47 16.31
N SER A 110 -11.32 -3.19 17.54
CA SER A 110 -12.19 -2.83 18.67
C SER A 110 -12.70 -1.39 18.63
N ALA A 111 -11.92 -0.50 18.01
CA ALA A 111 -12.21 0.94 17.95
C ALA A 111 -12.76 1.40 16.59
N THR A 112 -12.84 0.49 15.61
CA THR A 112 -13.39 0.81 14.29
C THR A 112 -14.90 1.05 14.37
N ASN A 113 -15.37 2.12 13.72
CA ASN A 113 -16.75 2.57 13.75
C ASN A 113 -17.25 2.89 12.33
N LYS A 114 -18.53 3.27 12.20
CA LYS A 114 -19.15 3.60 10.89
C LYS A 114 -18.50 4.79 10.17
N ILE A 115 -17.68 5.59 10.86
CA ILE A 115 -17.12 6.85 10.37
C ILE A 115 -15.71 6.65 9.82
N GLY A 116 -15.00 5.61 10.27
CA GLY A 116 -13.62 5.37 9.86
C GLY A 116 -13.01 4.10 10.43
N ALA A 117 -11.91 3.68 9.80
CA ALA A 117 -11.10 2.55 10.24
C ALA A 117 -10.06 2.99 11.26
N SER A 118 -9.88 2.19 12.32
CA SER A 118 -8.89 2.48 13.36
C SER A 118 -7.61 1.69 13.13
N PHE A 119 -6.46 2.33 13.39
CA PHE A 119 -5.14 1.72 13.31
C PHE A 119 -4.34 2.07 14.55
N GLU A 120 -3.56 1.12 15.05
CA GLU A 120 -2.47 1.40 15.98
C GLU A 120 -1.29 1.94 15.17
N THR A 121 -0.73 3.10 15.56
CA THR A 121 0.45 3.70 14.95
C THR A 121 1.56 3.83 16.01
N PRO A 122 2.81 4.16 15.62
CA PRO A 122 3.86 4.47 16.59
C PRO A 122 3.53 5.58 17.60
N CYS A 123 2.56 6.47 17.30
CA CYS A 123 2.11 7.51 18.23
C CYS A 123 0.76 7.19 18.89
N GLY A 124 0.31 5.94 18.79
CA GLY A 124 -0.91 5.43 19.41
C GLY A 124 -2.04 5.24 18.41
N ARG A 125 -3.25 5.09 18.94
CA ARG A 125 -4.42 4.74 18.14
C ARG A 125 -4.97 5.92 17.35
N LEU A 126 -5.18 5.71 16.06
CA LEU A 126 -5.68 6.72 15.14
C LEU A 126 -6.93 6.23 14.38
N LEU A 127 -7.99 7.03 14.40
CA LEU A 127 -9.21 6.80 13.63
C LEU A 127 -9.13 7.56 12.30
N ILE A 128 -9.16 6.83 11.19
CA ILE A 128 -9.00 7.36 9.84
C ILE A 128 -10.33 7.39 9.12
N LYS A 129 -10.76 8.59 8.70
CA LYS A 129 -11.93 8.75 7.84
C LYS A 129 -11.54 8.53 6.38
N PRO A 130 -12.45 8.01 5.54
CA PRO A 130 -12.19 7.85 4.11
C PRO A 130 -11.74 9.15 3.41
N ALA A 131 -12.34 10.30 3.77
CA ALA A 131 -11.97 11.59 3.19
C ALA A 131 -10.51 11.99 3.51
N ASP A 132 -10.08 11.78 4.76
CA ASP A 132 -8.71 12.08 5.19
C ASP A 132 -7.71 11.16 4.49
N TYR A 133 -8.04 9.87 4.39
CA TYR A 133 -7.24 8.90 3.64
C TYR A 133 -7.10 9.29 2.17
N MET A 134 -8.20 9.66 1.50
CA MET A 134 -8.16 10.10 0.11
C MET A 134 -7.37 11.40 -0.08
N GLY A 135 -7.39 12.31 0.89
CA GLY A 135 -6.54 13.50 0.92
C GLY A 135 -5.05 13.14 0.97
N LEU A 136 -4.68 12.15 1.78
CA LEU A 136 -3.30 11.63 1.82
C LEU A 136 -2.92 10.99 0.49
N ILE A 137 -3.72 10.07 -0.04
CA ILE A 137 -3.46 9.40 -1.32
C ILE A 137 -3.28 10.43 -2.44
N SER A 138 -4.15 11.44 -2.51
CA SER A 138 -4.08 12.50 -3.52
C SER A 138 -2.81 13.34 -3.42
N SER A 139 -2.30 13.54 -2.20
CA SER A 139 -1.07 14.28 -1.94
C SER A 139 0.17 13.45 -2.24
N LEU A 140 0.16 12.17 -1.87
CA LEU A 140 1.26 11.22 -2.06
C LEU A 140 1.42 10.81 -3.54
N ARG A 141 0.32 10.75 -4.30
CA ARG A 141 0.27 10.34 -5.71
C ARG A 141 0.98 8.99 -5.99
N PRO A 142 0.65 7.91 -5.27
CA PRO A 142 1.21 6.59 -5.55
C PRO A 142 0.65 6.05 -6.89
N ASN A 143 1.32 5.04 -7.45
CA ASN A 143 0.85 4.41 -8.69
C ASN A 143 -0.35 3.47 -8.45
N LEU A 144 -0.37 2.82 -7.28
CA LEU A 144 -1.45 1.94 -6.82
C LEU A 144 -1.80 2.31 -5.39
N TRP A 145 -3.06 2.12 -5.03
CA TRP A 145 -3.49 2.25 -3.65
C TRP A 145 -4.63 1.28 -3.35
N ALA A 146 -4.65 0.75 -2.12
CA ALA A 146 -5.76 -0.02 -1.61
C ALA A 146 -6.81 0.91 -1.00
N THR A 147 -8.08 0.59 -1.16
CA THR A 147 -9.16 1.31 -0.49
C THR A 147 -9.04 1.17 1.02
N LEU A 148 -9.52 2.18 1.75
CA LEU A 148 -9.58 2.11 3.21
C LEU A 148 -10.64 1.09 3.61
N ALA A 149 -10.19 -0.07 4.09
CA ALA A 149 -11.06 -1.11 4.60
C ALA A 149 -11.08 -1.10 6.13
N ASP A 150 -12.24 -1.39 6.69
CA ASP A 150 -12.35 -1.84 8.07
C ASP A 150 -11.78 -3.26 8.13
N GLU A 151 -10.53 -3.42 8.55
CA GLU A 151 -9.87 -4.73 8.67
C GLU A 151 -10.18 -5.36 10.04
N VAL A 152 -10.56 -6.64 10.04
CA VAL A 152 -10.75 -7.42 11.28
C VAL A 152 -9.95 -8.71 11.24
N PRO A 153 -9.53 -9.22 12.40
CA PRO A 153 -8.95 -10.55 12.49
C PRO A 153 -9.92 -11.66 12.07
N ALA A 154 -9.38 -12.77 11.56
CA ALA A 154 -10.18 -13.91 11.10
C ALA A 154 -11.00 -14.60 12.20
N TRP A 155 -10.67 -14.39 13.48
CA TRP A 155 -11.35 -14.99 14.63
C TRP A 155 -12.56 -14.20 15.13
N VAL A 156 -12.90 -13.06 14.51
CA VAL A 156 -14.11 -12.31 14.92
C VAL A 156 -15.39 -13.09 14.56
N SER A 157 -16.50 -12.75 15.23
CA SER A 157 -17.79 -13.39 14.96
C SER A 157 -18.25 -13.20 13.50
N LYS A 158 -19.02 -14.17 12.98
CA LYS A 158 -19.63 -14.10 11.64
C LYS A 158 -20.46 -12.82 11.43
N LYS A 159 -21.09 -12.32 12.50
CA LYS A 159 -21.83 -11.05 12.48
C LYS A 159 -20.90 -9.88 12.15
N ARG A 160 -19.72 -9.83 12.77
CA ARG A 160 -18.71 -8.78 12.55
C ARG A 160 -18.12 -8.83 11.15
N THR A 161 -17.84 -10.03 10.64
CA THR A 161 -17.35 -10.23 9.26
C THR A 161 -18.35 -9.74 8.22
N ARG A 162 -19.65 -10.05 8.40
CA ARG A 162 -20.68 -9.65 7.44
C ARG A 162 -20.79 -8.13 7.29
N LEU A 163 -20.59 -7.38 8.37
CA LEU A 163 -20.64 -5.92 8.35
C LEU A 163 -19.55 -5.28 7.48
N GLN A 164 -18.45 -5.98 7.20
CA GLN A 164 -17.40 -5.49 6.29
C GLN A 164 -17.75 -5.68 4.80
N SER A 165 -18.54 -6.71 4.49
CA SER A 165 -18.82 -7.13 3.11
C SER A 165 -20.02 -6.43 2.45
N ILE A 166 -20.71 -5.52 3.13
CA ILE A 166 -22.01 -4.96 2.67
C ILE A 166 -21.90 -3.53 2.07
N GLU A 167 -20.75 -2.86 2.13
CA GLU A 167 -20.60 -1.49 1.56
C GLU A 167 -19.62 -1.45 0.36
N LEU A 168 -19.90 -2.23 -0.69
CA LEU A 168 -19.37 -2.03 -2.04
C LEU A 168 -20.49 -2.01 -3.07
#